data_AF-A0A3C1M573-F1
#
_entry.id   AF-A0A3C1M573-F1
#
_cell.length_a   1.000
_cell.length_b   1.000
_cell.length_c   1.000
_cell.angle_alpha   90.00
_cell.angle_beta   90.00
_cell.angle_gamma   90.00
#
_symmetry.space_group_name_H-M   'P 1'
#
loop_
_entity.id
_entity.type
_entity.pdbx_description
1 polymer ?
#
loop_
_entity_poly.entity_id
_entity_poly.type
_entity_poly.pdbx_seq_one_letter_code
_entity_poly.pdbx_strand_id
1 'polypeptide(L)'
;MYEVLLHPDAQKVYLESSTILAKKISRCLQQLEQTPKLHPNIKVLKGDFAGYYRYRIGDYRVIYSVNDERMQVLVMAIARRKEAYDP
;
A
#
# COMPACT_ATOMS: atom_id res chain seq x y z
N MET A 1 -8.12 12.60 -8.65
CA MET A 1 -7.49 12.21 -7.38
C MET A 1 -8.30 11.06 -6.81
N TYR A 2 -7.63 10.01 -6.36
CA TYR A 2 -8.26 8.86 -5.71
C TYR A 2 -8.41 9.10 -4.21
N GLU A 3 -9.49 8.62 -3.63
CA GLU A 3 -9.64 8.51 -2.17
C GLU A 3 -8.86 7.27 -1.70
N VAL A 4 -7.96 7.45 -0.74
CA VAL A 4 -7.17 6.35 -0.17
C VAL A 4 -7.77 5.91 1.17
N LEU A 5 -8.29 4.69 1.19
CA LEU A 5 -8.87 4.05 2.36
C LEU A 5 -7.89 3.04 2.94
N LEU A 6 -7.76 3.00 4.26
CA LEU A 6 -6.94 2.01 4.95
C LEU A 6 -7.82 0.98 5.63
N HIS A 7 -7.53 -0.31 5.40
CA HIS A 7 -8.04 -1.37 6.26
C HIS A 7 -7.58 -1.13 7.71
N PRO A 8 -8.37 -1.49 8.75
CA PRO A 8 -8.02 -1.27 10.15
C PRO A 8 -6.60 -1.75 10.52
N ASP A 9 -6.18 -2.90 9.99
CA ASP A 9 -4.83 -3.43 10.22
C ASP A 9 -3.73 -2.55 9.61
N ALA A 10 -3.95 -2.06 8.39
CA ALA A 10 -3.03 -1.12 7.73
C ALA A 10 -2.98 0.22 8.47
N GLN A 11 -4.13 0.71 8.95
CA GLN A 11 -4.22 1.92 9.75
C GLN A 11 -3.45 1.77 11.07
N LYS A 12 -3.62 0.65 11.76
CA LYS A 12 -2.90 0.34 13.00
C LYS A 12 -1.38 0.39 12.79
N VAL A 13 -0.87 -0.29 11.76
CA VAL A 13 0.56 -0.26 11.43
C VAL A 13 1.03 1.17 11.12
N TYR A 14 0.24 1.97 10.42
CA TYR A 14 0.59 3.35 10.13
C TYR A 14 0.68 4.20 11.42
N LEU A 15 -0.29 4.07 12.32
CA LEU A 15 -0.33 4.82 13.58
C LEU A 15 0.76 4.41 14.57
N GLU A 16 1.10 3.12 14.63
CA GLU A 16 2.13 2.57 15.52
C GLU A 16 3.55 2.69 14.94
N SER A 17 3.69 3.19 13.71
CA SER A 17 4.98 3.30 13.05
C SER A 17 5.87 4.40 13.62
N SER A 18 7.19 4.22 13.53
CA SER A 18 8.14 5.30 13.87
C SER A 18 7.93 6.51 12.97
N THR A 19 8.25 7.71 13.46
CA THR A 19 8.08 8.97 12.71
C THR A 19 8.70 8.94 11.31
N ILE A 20 9.83 8.24 11.14
CA ILE A 20 10.50 8.08 9.84
C ILE A 20 9.68 7.19 8.91
N LEU A 21 9.16 6.07 9.42
CA LEU A 21 8.34 5.16 8.63
C LEU A 21 6.99 5.78 8.29
N ALA A 22 6.32 6.43 9.25
CA ALA A 22 5.08 7.16 9.05
C ALA A 22 5.22 8.18 7.91
N LYS A 23 6.29 8.99 7.90
CA LYS A 23 6.57 9.94 6.82
C LYS A 23 6.71 9.27 5.45
N LYS A 24 7.34 8.10 5.39
CA LYS A 24 7.48 7.34 4.13
C LYS A 24 6.14 6.74 3.68
N ILE A 25 5.34 6.24 4.62
CA ILE A 25 3.98 5.73 4.34
C ILE A 25 3.10 6.88 3.83
N SER A 26 3.09 8.03 4.49
CA SER A 26 2.33 9.21 4.06
C SER A 26 2.67 9.62 2.61
N ARG A 27 3.95 9.66 2.24
CA ARG A 27 4.36 9.92 0.85
C ARG A 27 3.86 8.86 -0.13
N CYS A 28 3.84 7.59 0.29
CA CYS A 28 3.24 6.52 -0.51
C CYS A 28 1.74 6.77 -0.70
N LEU A 29 0.99 7.06 0.36
CA LEU A 29 -0.46 7.33 0.26
C LEU A 29 -0.75 8.51 -0.67
N GLN A 30 0.01 9.61 -0.55
CA GLN A 30 -0.08 10.76 -1.46
C GLN A 30 0.21 10.38 -2.92
N GLN A 31 1.19 9.51 -3.18
CA GLN A 31 1.44 8.99 -4.53
C GLN A 31 0.24 8.21 -5.06
N LEU A 32 -0.40 7.40 -4.20
CA LEU A 32 -1.57 6.59 -4.57
C LEU A 32 -2.81 7.45 -4.85
N GLU A 33 -2.98 8.58 -4.17
CA GLU A 33 -4.03 9.57 -4.50
C GLU A 33 -3.91 10.10 -5.94
N GLN A 34 -2.68 10.22 -6.46
CA GLN A 34 -2.42 10.79 -7.79
C GLN A 34 -2.37 9.72 -8.88
N THR A 35 -1.51 8.72 -8.70
CA THR A 35 -1.18 7.73 -9.74
C THR A 35 -0.98 6.35 -9.12
N PRO A 36 -2.08 5.69 -8.70
CA PRO A 36 -2.01 4.45 -7.94
C PRO A 36 -1.52 3.25 -8.74
N LYS A 37 -1.35 3.38 -10.07
CA LYS A 37 -0.88 2.27 -10.93
C LYS A 37 0.50 2.53 -11.54
N LEU A 38 1.05 3.75 -11.42
CA LEU A 38 2.25 4.17 -12.14
C LEU A 38 3.24 4.85 -11.19
N HIS A 39 4.26 4.07 -10.78
CA HIS A 39 5.43 4.56 -10.05
C HIS A 39 6.50 3.46 -10.06
N PRO A 40 7.82 3.77 -10.07
CA PRO A 40 8.88 2.76 -10.07
C PRO A 40 8.81 1.73 -8.92
N ASN A 41 8.22 2.13 -7.79
CA ASN A 41 8.04 1.24 -6.63
C ASN A 41 6.77 0.39 -6.68
N ILE A 42 5.89 0.59 -7.66
CA ILE A 42 4.64 -0.14 -7.83
C ILE A 42 4.87 -1.37 -8.72
N LYS A 43 4.34 -2.51 -8.32
CA LYS A 43 4.20 -3.71 -9.17
C LYS A 43 2.82 -4.31 -9.01
N VAL A 44 2.24 -4.77 -10.12
CA VAL A 44 1.05 -5.62 -10.14
C VAL A 44 1.43 -6.99 -9.57
N LEU A 45 0.59 -7.50 -8.65
CA LEU A 45 0.73 -8.85 -8.13
C LEU A 45 0.12 -9.88 -9.10
N LYS A 46 0.57 -11.12 -9.01
CA LYS A 46 0.22 -12.22 -9.92
C LYS A 46 -0.31 -13.42 -9.12
N GLY A 47 -0.92 -14.38 -9.81
CA GLY A 47 -1.48 -15.59 -9.19
C GLY A 47 -2.69 -15.25 -8.34
N ASP A 48 -2.77 -15.81 -7.14
CA ASP A 48 -3.90 -15.63 -6.20
C ASP A 48 -4.13 -14.17 -5.78
N PHE A 49 -3.12 -13.32 -5.97
CA PHE A 49 -3.19 -11.88 -5.68
C PHE A 49 -3.37 -11.03 -6.95
N ALA A 50 -3.79 -11.62 -8.07
CA ALA A 50 -4.12 -10.86 -9.28
C ALA A 50 -5.19 -9.78 -8.98
N GLY A 51 -5.00 -8.59 -9.54
CA GLY A 51 -5.85 -7.42 -9.25
C GLY A 51 -5.35 -6.53 -8.10
N TYR A 52 -4.41 -7.02 -7.29
CA TYR A 52 -3.70 -6.22 -6.29
C TYR A 52 -2.39 -5.65 -6.82
N TYR A 53 -1.94 -4.59 -6.16
CA TYR A 53 -0.69 -3.90 -6.39
C TYR A 53 0.14 -3.90 -5.12
N ARG A 54 1.45 -3.76 -5.29
CA ARG A 54 2.40 -3.59 -4.21
C ARG A 54 3.25 -2.36 -4.44
N TYR A 55 3.22 -1.42 -3.50
CA TYR A 55 4.18 -0.32 -3.41
C TYR A 55 5.32 -0.68 -2.45
N ARG A 56 6.57 -0.57 -2.88
CA ARG A 56 7.75 -0.83 -2.03
C ARG A 56 8.22 0.44 -1.32
N ILE A 57 8.40 0.36 0.00
CA ILE A 57 8.98 1.41 0.85
C ILE A 57 10.17 0.83 1.62
N GLY A 58 11.36 0.80 1.00
CA GLY A 58 12.53 0.13 1.58
C GLY A 58 12.24 -1.35 1.87
N ASP A 59 12.19 -1.70 3.15
CA ASP A 59 11.88 -3.04 3.67
C ASP A 59 10.39 -3.29 3.91
N TYR A 60 9.53 -2.29 3.71
CA TYR A 60 8.09 -2.42 3.83
C TYR A 60 7.41 -2.53 2.47
N ARG A 61 6.22 -3.13 2.48
CA ARG A 61 5.33 -3.27 1.33
C ARG A 61 3.95 -2.79 1.72
N VAL A 62 3.37 -1.95 0.88
CA VAL A 62 1.96 -1.56 0.94
C VAL A 62 1.23 -2.38 -0.11
N ILE A 63 0.27 -3.20 0.30
CA ILE A 63 -0.58 -4.01 -0.57
C ILE A 63 -1.93 -3.32 -0.70
N TYR A 64 -2.37 -3.09 -1.93
CA TYR A 64 -3.60 -2.34 -2.17
C TYR A 64 -4.30 -2.76 -3.46
N SER A 65 -5.58 -2.45 -3.57
CA SER A 65 -6.36 -2.55 -4.81
C SER A 65 -6.77 -1.16 -5.28
N VAL A 66 -7.12 -1.04 -6.57
CA VAL A 66 -7.61 0.19 -7.18
C VAL A 66 -8.97 -0.07 -7.78
N ASN A 67 -9.96 0.73 -7.41
CA ASN A 67 -11.28 0.77 -8.00
C ASN A 67 -11.42 2.09 -8.77
N ASP A 68 -11.25 2.04 -10.09
CA ASP A 68 -11.32 3.24 -10.94
C ASP A 68 -12.75 3.78 -11.06
N GLU A 69 -13.78 2.93 -10.96
CA GLU A 69 -15.18 3.36 -11.03
C GLU A 69 -15.56 4.26 -9.85
N ARG A 70 -15.04 3.95 -8.66
CA ARG A 70 -15.26 4.71 -7.43
C ARG A 70 -14.16 5.72 -7.14
N MET A 71 -13.12 5.78 -7.97
CA MET A 71 -11.91 6.56 -7.71
C MET A 71 -11.31 6.26 -6.32
N GLN A 72 -11.27 4.98 -5.94
CA GLN A 72 -10.82 4.54 -4.61
C GLN A 72 -9.59 3.64 -4.67
N VAL A 73 -8.71 3.80 -3.69
CA VAL A 73 -7.57 2.92 -3.42
C VAL A 73 -7.78 2.32 -2.03
N LEU A 74 -7.89 1.00 -1.94
CA LEU A 74 -8.00 0.32 -0.66
C LEU A 74 -6.66 -0.32 -0.28
N VAL A 75 -6.01 0.22 0.74
CA VAL A 75 -4.78 -0.34 1.32
C VAL A 75 -5.16 -1.45 2.29
N MET A 76 -4.87 -2.69 1.89
CA MET A 76 -5.18 -3.89 2.67
C MET A 76 -4.15 -4.14 3.77
N ALA A 77 -2.86 -3.92 3.48
CA ALA A 77 -1.79 -4.26 4.41
C ALA A 77 -0.55 -3.38 4.24
N ILE A 78 0.13 -3.12 5.35
CA ILE A 78 1.48 -2.54 5.40
C ILE A 78 2.36 -3.52 6.16
N ALA A 79 3.23 -4.26 5.47
CA ALA A 79 3.97 -5.36 6.06
C ALA A 79 5.47 -5.26 5.80
N ARG A 80 6.29 -5.73 6.74
CA ARG A 80 7.74 -5.90 6.53
C ARG A 80 8.02 -7.03 5.55
N ARG A 81 9.16 -6.91 4.85
CA ARG A 81 9.58 -7.88 3.84
C ARG A 81 9.73 -9.31 4.37
N LYS A 82 10.08 -9.45 5.65
CA LYS A 82 10.33 -10.74 6.32
C LYS A 82 9.10 -11.39 6.96
N GLU A 83 8.02 -10.63 7.19
CA GLU A 83 6.81 -11.14 7.84
C GLU A 83 5.77 -11.65 6.82
N ALA A 84 6.05 -11.50 5.51
CA ALA A 84 5.14 -11.91 4.43
C ALA A 84 5.33 -13.36 3.96
N TYR A 85 6.15 -14.14 4.67
CA TYR A 85 6.36 -15.58 4.46
C TYR A 85 6.59 -16.25 5.82
N ASP A 86 5.54 -16.34 6.63
CA ASP A 86 5.42 -17.49 7.53
C ASP A 86 4.22 -18.32 7.02
N PRO A 87 4.40 -19.63 6.79
CA PRO A 87 3.38 -20.53 6.27
C PRO A 87 2.20 -20.75 7.21
#